data_AF-A0A920F6F1-F1
#
_entry.id   AF-A0A920F6F1-F1
#
_cell.length_a   1.000
_cell.length_b   1.000
_cell.length_c   1.000
_cell.angle_alpha   90.00
_cell.angle_beta   90.00
_cell.angle_gamma   90.00
#
_symmetry.space_group_name_H-M   'P 1'
#
loop_
_entity.id
_entity.type
_entity.pdbx_description
1 polymer ?
#
loop_
_entity_poly.entity_id
_entity_poly.type
_entity_poly.pdbx_seq_one_letter_code
_entity_poly.pdbx_strand_id
1 'polypeptide(L)'
;MFPNLNVNNPILRKLIRDVRFRRALSLGVHRHEINQVIYYGLAIGGNNSVLPESPLYRPTYRNKWANFDLQKANQLLDEIGLVQRDRSGIRLMPDGSPLHLIIETAGESTEQTDVLELVRDSWLKIGIKIFSKPSQRNVFRNRIFSGETAMSIWSGVENGLITANSSPAEFVPTSQQSLQWPKWGQYHETNGKAGEKPTGEHVIHLLELYQRWKNTAAQKEKSKIWEKILKIHSDQIYSIGLSSSRTTTCGGFKPTKKCSAFSYL
;
A
#
# COMPACT_ATOMS: atom_id res chain seq x y z
N MET A 1 -3.86 1.71 -1.80
CA MET A 1 -3.37 3.01 -1.24
C MET A 1 -1.93 2.88 -0.78
N PHE A 2 -1.14 3.94 -0.90
CA PHE A 2 0.31 3.97 -0.69
C PHE A 2 0.70 5.12 0.25
N PRO A 3 0.94 4.84 1.55
CA PRO A 3 1.56 5.80 2.46
C PRO A 3 3.02 6.06 2.03
N ASN A 4 3.41 7.33 1.89
CA ASN A 4 4.76 7.70 1.44
C ASN A 4 5.74 7.79 2.62
N LEU A 5 6.64 6.81 2.75
CA LEU A 5 7.66 6.76 3.79
C LEU A 5 8.76 7.82 3.62
N ASN A 6 8.80 8.51 2.47
CA ASN A 6 9.71 9.61 2.16
C ASN A 6 9.06 11.00 2.21
N VAL A 7 7.81 11.13 2.70
CA VAL A 7 7.10 12.42 2.78
C VAL A 7 7.94 13.48 3.51
N ASN A 8 7.94 14.74 3.05
CA ASN A 8 8.78 15.81 3.58
C ASN A 8 8.34 16.30 4.97
N ASN A 9 7.04 16.35 5.23
CA ASN A 9 6.52 16.75 6.53
C ASN A 9 7.04 15.78 7.61
N PRO A 10 7.84 16.24 8.59
CA PRO A 10 8.51 15.37 9.55
C PRO A 10 7.54 14.68 10.51
N ILE A 11 6.42 15.33 10.85
CA ILE A 11 5.39 14.77 11.74
C ILE A 11 4.69 13.61 11.03
N LEU A 12 4.20 13.84 9.81
CA LEU A 12 3.58 12.80 9.00
C LEU A 12 4.57 11.68 8.65
N ARG A 13 5.84 12.01 8.37
CA ARG A 13 6.89 11.01 8.13
C ARG A 13 7.06 10.09 9.33
N LYS A 14 7.10 10.64 10.55
CA LYS A 14 7.21 9.85 11.78
C LYS A 14 6.00 8.91 11.94
N LEU A 15 4.78 9.44 11.76
CA LEU A 15 3.55 8.63 11.85
C LEU A 15 3.52 7.54 10.78
N ILE A 16 3.72 7.88 9.51
CA ILE A 16 3.67 6.95 8.38
C ILE A 16 4.74 5.87 8.49
N ARG A 17 5.93 6.17 9.03
CA ARG A 17 6.99 5.17 9.23
C ARG A 17 6.70 4.24 10.40
N ASP A 18 5.87 4.61 11.37
CA ASP A 18 5.41 3.69 12.41
C ASP A 18 4.45 2.65 11.81
N VAL A 19 4.82 1.37 11.94
CA VAL A 19 4.03 0.26 11.40
C VAL A 19 2.64 0.18 12.05
N ARG A 20 2.49 0.60 13.31
CA ARG A 20 1.21 0.59 14.03
C ARG A 20 0.23 1.56 13.40
N PHE A 21 0.71 2.72 12.93
CA PHE A 21 -0.11 3.66 12.17
C PHE A 21 -0.64 3.03 10.89
N ARG A 22 0.24 2.45 10.05
CA ARG A 22 -0.17 1.81 8.79
C ARG A 22 -1.13 0.62 9.00
N ARG A 23 -0.90 -0.17 10.06
CA ARG A 23 -1.81 -1.25 10.47
C ARG A 23 -3.17 -0.73 10.91
N ALA A 24 -3.21 0.34 11.70
CA ALA A 24 -4.46 0.97 12.13
C ALA A 24 -5.25 1.51 10.93
N LEU A 25 -4.58 2.17 9.98
CA LEU A 25 -5.20 2.62 8.74
C LEU A 25 -5.80 1.46 7.95
N SER A 26 -5.08 0.35 7.82
CA SER A 26 -5.57 -0.84 7.12
C SER A 26 -6.76 -1.49 7.82
N LEU A 27 -6.73 -1.62 9.15
CA LEU A 27 -7.85 -2.15 9.96
C LEU A 27 -9.07 -1.23 9.93
N GLY A 28 -8.87 0.08 9.73
CA GLY A 28 -9.93 1.07 9.59
C GLY A 28 -10.64 1.05 8.24
N VAL A 29 -10.19 0.24 7.27
CA VAL A 29 -10.87 0.14 5.95
C VAL A 29 -11.97 -0.93 6.00
N HIS A 30 -13.21 -0.53 5.71
CA HIS A 30 -14.34 -1.45 5.61
C HIS A 30 -14.42 -2.12 4.22
N ARG A 31 -13.48 -3.02 3.92
CA ARG A 31 -13.35 -3.66 2.59
C ARG A 31 -14.62 -4.40 2.12
N HIS A 32 -15.40 -4.94 3.06
CA HIS A 32 -16.67 -5.58 2.72
C HIS A 32 -17.70 -4.58 2.19
N GLU A 33 -17.72 -3.36 2.73
CA GLU A 33 -18.68 -2.31 2.34
C GLU A 33 -18.28 -1.75 0.97
N ILE A 34 -16.99 -1.49 0.77
CA ILE A 34 -16.44 -1.16 -0.55
C ILE A 34 -16.84 -2.22 -1.58
N ASN A 35 -16.71 -3.51 -1.24
CA ASN A 35 -17.12 -4.58 -2.14
C ASN A 35 -18.62 -4.56 -2.47
N GLN A 36 -19.49 -4.35 -1.48
CA GLN A 36 -20.94 -4.32 -1.72
C GLN A 36 -21.36 -3.09 -2.52
N VAL A 37 -20.85 -1.90 -2.18
CA VAL A 37 -21.31 -0.62 -2.74
C VAL A 37 -20.69 -0.34 -4.11
N ILE A 38 -19.39 -0.54 -4.27
CA ILE A 38 -18.68 -0.18 -5.52
C ILE A 38 -18.67 -1.37 -6.49
N TYR A 39 -18.48 -2.58 -5.97
CA TYR A 39 -18.24 -3.77 -6.80
C TYR A 39 -19.40 -4.77 -6.80
N TYR A 40 -20.55 -4.44 -6.20
CA TYR A 40 -21.75 -5.29 -6.16
C TYR A 40 -21.47 -6.73 -5.66
N GLY A 41 -20.52 -6.88 -4.72
CA GLY A 41 -20.10 -8.16 -4.15
C GLY A 41 -19.16 -9.00 -5.04
N LEU A 42 -18.77 -8.51 -6.21
CA LEU A 42 -17.97 -9.24 -7.20
C LEU A 42 -16.47 -9.21 -6.91
N ALA A 43 -15.97 -8.25 -6.13
CA ALA A 43 -14.58 -8.17 -5.75
C ALA A 43 -14.27 -9.04 -4.52
N ILE A 44 -12.98 -9.20 -4.23
CA ILE A 44 -12.48 -9.83 -3.00
C ILE A 44 -11.63 -8.81 -2.24
N GLY A 45 -12.06 -8.44 -1.03
CA GLY A 45 -11.26 -7.59 -0.14
C GLY A 45 -9.96 -8.26 0.29
N GLY A 46 -8.89 -7.48 0.45
CA GLY A 46 -7.62 -7.97 0.98
C GLY A 46 -6.49 -6.95 0.86
N ASN A 47 -5.32 -7.32 1.35
CA ASN A 47 -4.09 -6.56 1.10
C ASN A 47 -3.59 -6.76 -0.33
N ASN A 48 -2.79 -5.78 -0.76
CA ASN A 48 -2.04 -5.84 -1.99
C ASN A 48 -0.93 -6.89 -1.86
N SER A 49 -1.16 -8.06 -2.47
CA SER A 49 -0.28 -9.23 -2.39
C SER A 49 -0.37 -10.03 -3.69
N VAL A 50 0.43 -11.09 -3.78
CA VAL A 50 0.35 -12.04 -4.90
C VAL A 50 -1.02 -12.71 -4.97
N LEU A 51 -1.44 -13.09 -6.17
CA LEU A 51 -2.73 -13.73 -6.41
C LEU A 51 -2.71 -15.20 -5.95
N PRO A 52 -3.87 -15.80 -5.59
CA PRO A 52 -3.97 -17.19 -5.15
C PRO A 52 -3.32 -18.22 -6.09
N GLU A 53 -3.28 -17.93 -7.40
CA GLU A 53 -2.72 -18.77 -8.44
C GLU A 53 -1.17 -18.75 -8.46
N SER A 54 -0.53 -17.80 -7.75
CA SER A 54 0.91 -17.77 -7.57
C SER A 54 1.39 -18.91 -6.66
N PRO A 55 2.49 -19.62 -6.99
CA PRO A 55 3.08 -20.61 -6.08
C PRO A 55 3.62 -20.02 -4.77
N LEU A 56 3.82 -18.70 -4.73
CA LEU A 56 4.28 -17.96 -3.56
C LEU A 56 3.12 -17.47 -2.68
N TYR A 57 1.87 -17.71 -3.10
CA TYR A 57 0.71 -17.27 -2.33
C TYR A 57 0.61 -17.96 -0.98
N ARG A 58 0.27 -17.17 0.04
CA ARG A 58 -0.19 -17.65 1.34
C ARG A 58 -1.39 -16.79 1.75
N PRO A 59 -2.49 -17.36 2.27
CA PRO A 59 -3.64 -16.60 2.72
C PRO A 59 -3.30 -15.50 3.73
N THR A 60 -2.30 -15.74 4.57
CA THR A 60 -1.82 -14.78 5.58
C THR A 60 -1.28 -13.51 4.96
N TYR A 61 -0.62 -13.55 3.80
CA TYR A 61 -0.10 -12.34 3.15
C TYR A 61 -1.23 -11.39 2.73
N ARG A 62 -2.36 -11.95 2.28
CA ARG A 62 -3.55 -11.20 1.88
C ARG A 62 -4.38 -10.70 3.07
N ASN A 63 -4.50 -11.50 4.13
CA ASN A 63 -5.49 -11.26 5.18
C ASN A 63 -4.94 -10.55 6.42
N LYS A 64 -3.62 -10.58 6.64
CA LYS A 64 -3.02 -10.01 7.86
C LYS A 64 -3.25 -8.49 7.91
N TRP A 65 -3.89 -7.98 8.96
CA TRP A 65 -4.30 -6.57 9.09
C TRP A 65 -5.32 -6.08 8.04
N ALA A 66 -6.01 -7.00 7.34
CA ALA A 66 -7.02 -6.65 6.34
C ALA A 66 -8.47 -6.74 6.87
N ASN A 67 -8.66 -7.28 8.09
CA ASN A 67 -9.96 -7.30 8.76
C ASN A 67 -10.39 -5.90 9.16
N PHE A 68 -11.70 -5.65 9.14
CA PHE A 68 -12.25 -4.41 9.65
C PHE A 68 -12.38 -4.48 11.18
N ASP A 69 -11.53 -3.75 11.89
CA ASP A 69 -11.47 -3.76 13.36
C ASP A 69 -11.16 -2.36 13.88
N LEU A 70 -12.22 -1.59 14.16
CA LEU A 70 -12.11 -0.23 14.66
C LEU A 70 -11.53 -0.18 16.08
N GLN A 71 -11.79 -1.19 16.91
CA GLN A 71 -11.29 -1.21 18.28
C GLN A 71 -9.77 -1.36 18.27
N LYS A 72 -9.27 -2.34 17.52
CA LYS A 72 -7.83 -2.57 17.39
C LYS A 72 -7.13 -1.43 16.66
N ALA A 73 -7.77 -0.84 15.65
CA ALA A 73 -7.25 0.37 14.99
C ALA A 73 -7.09 1.53 15.98
N ASN A 74 -8.11 1.82 16.80
CA ASN A 74 -8.01 2.86 17.83
C ASN A 74 -6.91 2.56 18.85
N GLN A 75 -6.83 1.32 19.34
CA GLN A 75 -5.77 0.91 20.27
C GLN A 75 -4.37 1.20 19.70
N LEU A 76 -4.12 0.81 18.44
CA LEU A 76 -2.83 1.04 17.79
C LEU A 76 -2.50 2.54 17.62
N LEU A 77 -3.51 3.38 17.38
CA LEU A 77 -3.34 4.84 17.29
C LEU A 77 -3.06 5.45 18.67
N ASP A 78 -3.69 4.93 19.72
CA ASP A 78 -3.45 5.38 21.10
C ASP A 78 -2.02 5.00 21.56
N GLU A 79 -1.55 3.79 21.23
CA GLU A 79 -0.19 3.29 21.52
C GLU A 79 0.94 4.13 20.88
N ILE A 80 0.63 4.92 19.84
CA ILE A 80 1.57 5.85 19.20
C ILE A 80 1.38 7.31 19.64
N GLY A 81 0.52 7.55 20.63
CA GLY A 81 0.34 8.85 21.27
C GLY A 81 -0.73 9.74 20.62
N LEU A 82 -1.53 9.25 19.66
CA LEU A 82 -2.56 10.05 19.00
C LEU A 82 -3.88 10.12 19.81
N VAL A 83 -3.81 10.21 21.14
CA VAL A 83 -4.98 10.03 22.04
C VAL A 83 -5.93 11.22 22.03
N GLN A 84 -5.40 12.44 21.98
CA GLN A 84 -6.21 13.65 22.06
C GLN A 84 -7.07 13.83 20.81
N ARG A 85 -8.27 14.41 20.97
CA ARG A 85 -9.21 14.70 19.88
C ARG A 85 -9.76 16.11 20.00
N ASP A 86 -10.10 16.71 18.86
CA ASP A 86 -10.85 17.96 18.81
C ASP A 86 -12.36 17.74 19.09
N ARG A 87 -13.14 18.83 19.05
CA ARG A 87 -14.60 18.81 19.28
C ARG A 87 -15.38 18.01 18.21
N SER A 88 -14.76 17.76 17.05
CA SER A 88 -15.34 16.98 15.96
C SER A 88 -14.92 15.50 16.05
N GLY A 89 -14.18 15.10 17.09
CA GLY A 89 -13.70 13.74 17.29
C GLY A 89 -12.46 13.38 16.46
N ILE A 90 -11.80 14.35 15.81
CA ILE A 90 -10.59 14.13 15.01
C ILE A 90 -9.37 14.11 15.93
N ARG A 91 -8.50 13.12 15.77
CA ARG A 91 -7.26 12.98 16.55
C ARG A 91 -6.34 14.16 16.29
N LEU A 92 -5.62 14.61 17.32
CA LEU A 92 -4.60 15.64 17.20
C LEU A 92 -3.24 14.99 16.96
N MET A 93 -2.47 15.58 16.04
CA MET A 93 -1.07 15.27 15.82
C MET A 93 -0.22 15.81 16.98
N PRO A 94 1.05 15.38 17.11
CA PRO A 94 1.94 15.83 18.18
C PRO A 94 2.15 17.35 18.27
N ASP A 95 1.88 18.11 17.21
CA ASP A 95 1.92 19.58 17.19
C ASP A 95 0.59 20.25 17.58
N GLY A 96 -0.41 19.46 17.97
CA GLY A 96 -1.75 19.92 18.33
C GLY A 96 -2.69 20.16 17.15
N SER A 97 -2.22 20.02 15.90
CA SER A 97 -3.07 20.19 14.73
C SER A 97 -3.93 18.95 14.46
N PRO A 98 -5.15 19.08 13.88
CA PRO A 98 -5.98 17.93 13.55
C PRO A 98 -5.32 16.99 12.53
N LEU A 99 -5.45 15.67 12.74
CA LEU A 99 -4.95 14.63 11.85
C LEU A 99 -5.82 14.53 10.59
N HIS A 100 -5.50 15.41 9.65
CA HIS A 100 -6.04 15.43 8.31
C HIS A 100 -5.04 14.81 7.33
N LEU A 101 -5.48 13.86 6.52
CA LEU A 101 -4.67 13.27 5.44
C LEU A 101 -5.25 13.65 4.07
N ILE A 102 -4.39 14.14 3.19
CA ILE A 102 -4.73 14.32 1.78
C ILE A 102 -4.26 13.07 1.05
N ILE A 103 -5.20 12.40 0.37
CA ILE A 103 -4.91 11.25 -0.49
C ILE A 103 -4.97 11.73 -1.94
N GLU A 104 -3.80 11.77 -2.58
CA GLU A 104 -3.68 12.25 -3.96
C GLU A 104 -3.97 11.13 -4.97
N THR A 105 -4.55 11.48 -6.11
CA THR A 105 -4.87 10.57 -7.23
C THR A 105 -4.52 11.23 -8.57
N ALA A 106 -4.39 10.46 -9.65
CA ALA A 106 -4.19 11.05 -10.99
C ALA A 106 -5.48 11.61 -11.62
N GLY A 107 -6.63 11.55 -10.94
CA GLY A 107 -7.92 12.01 -11.46
C GLY A 107 -8.45 11.24 -12.67
N GLU A 108 -7.86 10.09 -12.99
CA GLU A 108 -8.18 9.29 -14.18
C GLU A 108 -9.32 8.27 -13.95
N SER A 109 -9.77 8.13 -12.70
CA SER A 109 -10.73 7.12 -12.29
C SER A 109 -11.63 7.69 -11.20
N THR A 110 -12.94 7.75 -11.48
CA THR A 110 -13.96 8.11 -10.48
C THR A 110 -14.13 7.03 -9.42
N GLU A 111 -13.86 5.77 -9.78
CA GLU A 111 -13.85 4.65 -8.83
C GLU A 111 -12.89 4.91 -7.65
N GLN A 112 -11.71 5.48 -7.92
CA GLN A 112 -10.77 5.84 -6.85
C GLN A 112 -11.36 6.88 -5.90
N THR A 113 -12.10 7.88 -6.40
CA THR A 113 -12.72 8.89 -5.55
C THR A 113 -13.89 8.30 -4.75
N ASP A 114 -14.74 7.48 -5.36
CA ASP A 114 -15.89 6.85 -4.71
C ASP A 114 -15.45 5.90 -3.59
N VAL A 115 -14.40 5.12 -3.83
CA VAL A 115 -13.80 4.26 -2.79
C VAL A 115 -13.24 5.09 -1.64
N LEU A 116 -12.61 6.24 -1.92
CA LEU A 116 -12.08 7.12 -0.88
C LEU A 116 -13.17 7.78 -0.04
N GLU A 117 -14.39 7.95 -0.56
CA GLU A 117 -15.53 8.42 0.25
C GLU A 117 -15.94 7.38 1.30
N LEU A 118 -16.01 6.11 0.94
CA LEU A 118 -16.29 5.03 1.90
C LEU A 118 -15.17 4.88 2.93
N VAL A 119 -13.91 4.99 2.49
CA VAL A 119 -12.75 4.99 3.41
C VAL A 119 -12.80 6.20 4.35
N ARG A 120 -13.26 7.36 3.89
CA ARG A 120 -13.41 8.55 4.73
C ARG A 120 -14.38 8.29 5.87
N ASP A 121 -15.53 7.70 5.57
CA ASP A 121 -16.57 7.45 6.56
C ASP A 121 -16.11 6.43 7.62
N SER A 122 -15.32 5.43 7.22
CA SER A 122 -14.75 4.46 8.14
C SER A 122 -13.57 5.02 8.95
N TRP A 123 -12.71 5.84 8.35
CA TRP A 123 -11.57 6.47 9.04
C TRP A 123 -11.98 7.59 10.00
N LEU A 124 -13.09 8.28 9.74
CA LEU A 124 -13.68 9.23 10.70
C LEU A 124 -13.99 8.55 12.04
N LYS A 125 -14.43 7.28 12.03
CA LYS A 125 -14.72 6.50 13.25
C LYS A 125 -13.46 6.20 14.09
N ILE A 126 -12.28 6.21 13.48
CA ILE A 126 -10.99 6.14 14.20
C ILE A 126 -10.35 7.52 14.41
N GLY A 127 -11.08 8.60 14.10
CA GLY A 127 -10.64 9.98 14.31
C GLY A 127 -9.65 10.50 13.28
N ILE A 128 -9.67 9.97 12.05
CA ILE A 128 -8.81 10.42 10.95
C ILE A 128 -9.71 10.98 9.85
N LYS A 129 -9.52 12.25 9.50
CA LYS A 129 -10.25 12.86 8.39
C LYS A 129 -9.40 12.82 7.14
N ILE A 130 -9.99 12.44 6.01
CA ILE A 130 -9.29 12.43 4.73
C ILE A 130 -9.96 13.31 3.69
N PHE A 131 -9.14 13.76 2.74
CA PHE A 131 -9.56 14.52 1.57
C PHE A 131 -8.92 13.92 0.32
N SER A 132 -9.72 13.67 -0.71
CA SER A 132 -9.21 13.26 -2.03
C SER A 132 -8.73 14.49 -2.81
N LYS A 133 -7.56 14.38 -3.45
CA LYS A 133 -7.03 15.44 -4.32
C LYS A 133 -6.63 14.86 -5.68
N PRO A 134 -7.53 14.88 -6.68
CA PRO A 134 -7.17 14.50 -8.04
C PRO A 134 -6.30 15.58 -8.69
N SER A 135 -5.33 15.16 -9.49
CA SER A 135 -4.49 16.05 -10.31
C SER A 135 -3.98 15.31 -11.54
N GLN A 136 -3.52 16.00 -12.58
CA GLN A 136 -2.95 15.32 -13.75
C GLN A 136 -1.79 14.40 -13.37
N ARG A 137 -1.69 13.22 -13.99
CA ARG A 137 -0.71 12.17 -13.65
C ARG A 137 0.73 12.66 -13.48
N ASN A 138 1.19 13.57 -14.34
CA ASN A 138 2.55 14.12 -14.24
C ASN A 138 2.73 14.98 -12.98
N VAL A 139 1.74 15.81 -12.64
CA VAL A 139 1.73 16.60 -11.39
C VAL A 139 1.69 15.66 -10.19
N PHE A 140 0.78 14.69 -10.21
CA PHE A 140 0.65 13.65 -9.18
C PHE A 140 1.99 12.93 -8.91
N ARG A 141 2.66 12.43 -9.97
CA ARG A 141 3.95 11.75 -9.86
C ARG A 141 5.05 12.67 -9.34
N ASN A 142 5.16 13.89 -9.89
CA ASN A 142 6.20 14.83 -9.47
C ASN A 142 6.10 15.18 -7.97
N ARG A 143 4.87 15.36 -7.46
CA ARG A 143 4.62 15.62 -6.04
C ARG A 143 4.96 14.43 -5.14
N ILE A 144 4.70 13.21 -5.61
CA ILE A 144 5.13 11.99 -4.91
C ILE A 144 6.67 11.93 -4.88
N PHE A 145 7.32 12.12 -6.02
CA PHE A 145 8.78 12.04 -6.16
C PHE A 145 9.51 13.08 -5.32
N SER A 146 8.96 14.30 -5.20
CA SER A 146 9.52 15.35 -4.33
C SER A 146 9.24 15.11 -2.84
N GLY A 147 8.34 14.18 -2.49
CA GLY A 147 7.92 13.89 -1.13
C GLY A 147 6.84 14.84 -0.59
N GLU A 148 6.16 15.60 -1.44
CA GLU A 148 5.07 16.49 -1.03
C GLU A 148 3.77 15.74 -0.74
N THR A 149 3.58 14.58 -1.36
CA THR A 149 2.41 13.73 -1.14
C THR A 149 2.63 12.77 0.03
N ALA A 150 1.79 12.87 1.06
CA ALA A 150 1.82 11.98 2.22
C ALA A 150 1.22 10.61 1.93
N MET A 151 0.16 10.56 1.12
CA MET A 151 -0.50 9.33 0.74
C MET A 151 -1.10 9.45 -0.66
N SER A 152 -1.09 8.35 -1.40
CA SER A 152 -1.71 8.28 -2.72
C SER A 152 -2.55 7.01 -2.88
N ILE A 153 -3.42 7.02 -3.89
CA ILE A 153 -4.10 5.82 -4.37
C ILE A 153 -3.71 5.57 -5.83
N TRP A 154 -3.46 4.30 -6.14
CA TRP A 154 -3.11 3.81 -7.47
C TRP A 154 -3.49 2.34 -7.56
N SER A 155 -3.40 1.74 -8.75
CA SER A 155 -3.49 0.29 -8.91
C SER A 155 -2.48 -0.42 -8.01
N GLY A 156 -2.87 -1.61 -7.54
CA GLY A 156 -2.00 -2.50 -6.78
C GLY A 156 -0.86 -3.09 -7.61
N VAL A 157 -0.32 -4.21 -7.13
CA VAL A 157 0.79 -4.92 -7.79
C VAL A 157 0.41 -5.29 -9.23
N GLU A 158 1.22 -4.85 -10.19
CA GLU A 158 0.95 -5.04 -11.62
C GLU A 158 1.01 -6.51 -12.03
N ASN A 159 1.96 -7.27 -11.47
CA ASN A 159 2.06 -8.71 -11.71
C ASN A 159 1.67 -9.53 -10.47
N GLY A 160 0.44 -10.03 -10.46
CA GLY A 160 -0.05 -10.90 -9.38
C GLY A 160 0.43 -12.35 -9.43
N LEU A 161 0.91 -12.85 -10.59
CA LEU A 161 1.31 -14.24 -10.83
C LEU A 161 2.82 -14.43 -10.68
N ILE A 162 3.33 -13.98 -9.53
CA ILE A 162 4.77 -13.99 -9.24
C ILE A 162 5.24 -15.42 -9.03
N THR A 163 6.36 -15.78 -9.65
CA THR A 163 7.10 -17.01 -9.36
C THR A 163 8.44 -16.68 -8.71
N ALA A 164 9.17 -17.67 -8.23
CA ALA A 164 10.49 -17.41 -7.66
C ALA A 164 11.48 -16.75 -8.65
N ASN A 165 11.27 -16.89 -9.97
CA ASN A 165 12.10 -16.27 -11.00
C ASN A 165 11.60 -14.89 -11.45
N SER A 166 10.42 -14.47 -11.01
CA SER A 166 9.93 -13.12 -11.25
C SER A 166 10.78 -12.11 -10.44
N SER A 167 11.07 -10.95 -11.02
CA SER A 167 11.85 -9.89 -10.37
C SER A 167 11.12 -9.34 -9.14
N PRO A 168 11.77 -9.17 -7.97
CA PRO A 168 11.17 -8.56 -6.80
C PRO A 168 11.07 -7.03 -6.83
N ALA A 169 11.48 -6.37 -7.92
CA ALA A 169 11.69 -4.92 -7.98
C ALA A 169 10.49 -4.06 -7.53
N GLU A 170 9.26 -4.55 -7.70
CA GLU A 170 8.03 -3.86 -7.25
C GLU A 170 7.82 -3.90 -5.72
N PHE A 171 8.46 -4.86 -5.05
CA PHE A 171 8.37 -5.10 -3.61
C PHE A 171 9.60 -4.57 -2.86
N VAL A 172 10.53 -3.91 -3.53
CA VAL A 172 11.74 -3.38 -2.89
C VAL A 172 11.97 -1.93 -3.34
N PRO A 173 12.67 -1.11 -2.55
CA PRO A 173 12.85 0.32 -2.86
C PRO A 173 13.95 0.52 -3.91
N THR A 174 13.72 0.01 -5.12
CA THR A 174 14.69 0.04 -6.22
C THR A 174 14.26 0.90 -7.39
N SER A 175 13.07 1.50 -7.35
CA SER A 175 12.60 2.41 -8.39
C SER A 175 11.88 3.64 -7.84
N GLN A 176 12.15 4.82 -8.40
CA GLN A 176 11.45 6.06 -8.07
C GLN A 176 9.94 5.97 -8.34
N GLN A 177 9.51 5.10 -9.26
CA GLN A 177 8.09 4.90 -9.58
C GLN A 177 7.29 4.25 -8.43
N SER A 178 7.95 3.69 -7.41
CA SER A 178 7.28 3.14 -6.23
C SER A 178 6.73 4.25 -5.34
N LEU A 179 5.40 4.36 -5.27
CA LEU A 179 4.72 5.50 -4.64
C LEU A 179 4.93 5.61 -3.12
N GLN A 180 5.21 4.48 -2.46
CA GLN A 180 5.44 4.41 -1.01
C GLN A 180 6.87 4.80 -0.60
N TRP A 181 7.84 4.82 -1.53
CA TRP A 181 9.25 5.12 -1.22
C TRP A 181 10.06 5.69 -2.41
N PRO A 182 9.58 6.74 -3.09
CA PRO A 182 10.15 7.19 -4.35
C PRO A 182 11.60 7.69 -4.22
N LYS A 183 11.96 8.33 -3.11
CA LYS A 183 13.32 8.87 -2.92
C LYS A 183 14.35 7.78 -2.62
N TRP A 184 13.95 6.73 -1.92
CA TRP A 184 14.80 5.54 -1.73
C TRP A 184 15.00 4.78 -3.04
N GLY A 185 13.94 4.66 -3.84
CA GLY A 185 14.02 4.11 -5.19
C GLY A 185 14.98 4.88 -6.11
N GLN A 186 14.87 6.22 -6.13
CA GLN A 186 15.77 7.08 -6.89
C GLN A 186 17.24 6.93 -6.45
N TYR A 187 17.49 6.80 -5.14
CA TYR A 187 18.83 6.57 -4.61
C TYR A 187 19.43 5.27 -5.14
N HIS A 188 18.63 4.20 -5.21
CA HIS A 188 19.09 2.95 -5.80
C HIS A 188 19.32 3.08 -7.32
N GLU A 189 18.37 3.63 -8.08
CA GLU A 189 18.48 3.78 -9.56
C GLU A 189 19.70 4.60 -9.98
N THR A 190 20.04 5.62 -9.20
CA THR A 190 21.12 6.56 -9.52
C THR A 190 22.46 6.19 -8.89
N ASN A 191 22.56 5.03 -8.24
CA ASN A 191 23.73 4.62 -7.46
C ASN A 191 24.18 5.69 -6.44
N GLY A 192 23.21 6.29 -5.75
CA GLY A 192 23.42 7.27 -4.69
C GLY A 192 23.66 8.71 -5.14
N LYS A 193 23.57 9.02 -6.44
CA LYS A 193 23.76 10.39 -6.96
C LYS A 193 22.58 11.33 -6.69
N ALA A 194 21.37 10.79 -6.50
CA ALA A 194 20.17 11.55 -6.17
C ALA A 194 19.27 10.76 -5.20
N GLY A 195 18.20 11.38 -4.70
CA GLY A 195 17.29 10.75 -3.74
C GLY A 195 17.82 10.73 -2.31
N GLU A 196 17.28 9.84 -1.49
CA GLU A 196 17.65 9.69 -0.07
C GLU A 196 18.16 8.28 0.19
N LYS A 197 19.22 8.13 0.99
CA LYS A 197 19.70 6.80 1.39
C LYS A 197 18.58 6.04 2.13
N PRO A 198 18.27 4.78 1.75
CA PRO A 198 17.30 3.95 2.46
C PRO A 198 17.64 3.83 3.95
N THR A 199 16.60 3.88 4.80
CA THR A 199 16.72 3.79 6.26
C THR A 199 15.69 2.81 6.82
N GLY A 200 15.98 2.28 8.00
CA GLY A 200 15.13 1.30 8.68
C GLY A 200 15.51 -0.14 8.34
N GLU A 201 15.54 -0.98 9.37
CA GLU A 201 16.04 -2.36 9.29
C GLU A 201 15.35 -3.18 8.19
N HIS A 202 14.01 -3.18 8.16
CA HIS A 202 13.26 -3.96 7.18
C HIS A 202 13.47 -3.49 5.72
N VAL A 203 13.66 -2.19 5.52
CA VAL A 203 13.88 -1.61 4.19
C VAL A 203 15.27 -1.96 3.68
N ILE A 204 16.27 -1.89 4.55
CA ILE A 204 17.65 -2.33 4.25
C ILE A 204 17.66 -3.83 3.95
N HIS A 205 17.00 -4.64 4.78
CA HIS A 205 16.90 -6.08 4.57
C HIS A 205 16.18 -6.43 3.25
N LEU A 206 15.16 -5.68 2.83
CA LEU A 206 14.54 -5.85 1.51
C LEU A 206 15.54 -5.66 0.35
N LEU A 207 16.42 -4.66 0.45
CA LEU A 207 17.47 -4.43 -0.55
C LEU A 207 18.52 -5.54 -0.55
N GLU A 208 18.93 -6.02 0.63
CA GLU A 208 19.85 -7.15 0.75
C GLU A 208 19.26 -8.43 0.13
N LEU A 209 17.98 -8.72 0.41
CA LEU A 209 17.25 -9.83 -0.19
C LEU A 209 17.20 -9.70 -1.72
N TYR A 210 16.95 -8.50 -2.23
CA TYR A 210 16.97 -8.25 -3.67
C TYR A 210 18.34 -8.54 -4.30
N GLN A 211 19.44 -8.06 -3.69
CA GLN A 211 20.78 -8.34 -4.19
C GLN A 211 21.11 -9.83 -4.15
N ARG A 212 20.76 -10.53 -3.06
CA ARG A 212 20.91 -11.99 -2.99
C ARG A 212 20.11 -12.72 -4.06
N TRP A 213 18.88 -12.28 -4.32
CA TRP A 213 18.03 -12.88 -5.36
C TRP A 213 18.64 -12.73 -6.76
N LYS A 214 19.25 -11.57 -7.05
CA LYS A 214 19.96 -11.33 -8.31
C LYS A 214 21.19 -12.22 -8.49
N ASN A 215 21.88 -12.52 -7.40
CA ASN A 215 23.18 -13.21 -7.44
C ASN A 215 23.06 -14.75 -7.34
N THR A 216 21.88 -15.29 -7.04
CA THR A 216 21.67 -16.75 -6.94
C THR A 216 20.98 -17.32 -8.18
N ALA A 217 21.50 -18.43 -8.71
CA ALA A 217 20.85 -19.23 -9.74
C ALA A 217 19.92 -20.32 -9.13
N ALA A 218 20.01 -20.57 -7.83
CA ALA A 218 19.28 -21.67 -7.19
C ALA A 218 17.80 -21.32 -6.98
N GLN A 219 16.90 -22.02 -7.67
CA GLN A 219 15.46 -21.82 -7.59
C GLN A 219 14.92 -21.89 -6.15
N LYS A 220 15.42 -22.84 -5.35
CA LYS A 220 15.04 -23.00 -3.94
C LYS A 220 15.44 -21.80 -3.09
N GLU A 221 16.59 -21.18 -3.37
CA GLU A 221 17.02 -19.98 -2.68
C GLU A 221 16.15 -18.77 -3.07
N LYS A 222 15.91 -18.58 -4.38
CA LYS A 222 15.00 -17.52 -4.86
C LYS A 222 13.62 -17.61 -4.23
N SER A 223 13.08 -18.82 -4.11
CA SER A 223 11.77 -19.07 -3.46
C SER A 223 11.78 -18.63 -2.00
N LYS A 224 12.80 -19.01 -1.23
CA LYS A 224 12.96 -18.60 0.18
C LYS A 224 13.13 -17.09 0.33
N ILE A 225 13.83 -16.44 -0.60
CA ILE A 225 13.98 -14.98 -0.60
C ILE A 225 12.62 -14.31 -0.82
N TRP A 226 11.86 -14.79 -1.80
CA TRP A 226 10.50 -14.30 -2.07
C TRP A 226 9.57 -14.45 -0.87
N GLU A 227 9.57 -15.60 -0.20
CA GLU A 227 8.77 -15.81 1.02
C GLU A 227 9.12 -14.80 2.13
N LYS A 228 10.41 -14.43 2.28
CA LYS A 228 10.84 -13.39 3.21
C LYS A 228 10.35 -12.00 2.80
N ILE A 229 10.48 -11.64 1.52
CA ILE A 229 10.00 -10.36 1.00
C ILE A 229 8.50 -10.21 1.24
N LEU A 230 7.69 -11.20 0.85
CA LEU A 230 6.24 -11.16 1.04
C LEU A 230 5.84 -11.15 2.52
N LYS A 231 6.56 -11.88 3.37
CA LYS A 231 6.36 -11.81 4.82
C LYS A 231 6.61 -10.40 5.36
N ILE A 232 7.73 -9.76 5.00
CA ILE A 232 8.03 -8.39 5.41
C ILE A 232 6.91 -7.44 4.97
N HIS A 233 6.43 -7.54 3.73
CA HIS A 233 5.31 -6.73 3.24
C HIS A 233 4.03 -6.93 4.04
N SER A 234 3.67 -8.19 4.33
CA SER A 234 2.47 -8.50 5.13
C SER A 234 2.56 -7.99 6.57
N ASP A 235 3.78 -7.92 7.13
CA ASP A 235 4.03 -7.44 8.48
C ASP A 235 4.08 -5.91 8.54
N GLN A 236 4.67 -5.28 7.52
CA GLN A 236 4.95 -3.86 7.48
C GLN A 236 3.87 -3.01 6.82
N ILE A 237 2.98 -3.59 6.00
CA ILE A 237 1.88 -2.85 5.34
C ILE A 237 2.42 -1.60 4.63
N TYR A 238 3.35 -1.79 3.70
CA TYR A 238 3.90 -0.68 2.88
C TYR A 238 2.90 -0.17 1.84
N SER A 239 1.89 -0.98 1.53
CA SER A 239 0.69 -0.57 0.81
C SER A 239 -0.54 -1.15 1.53
N ILE A 240 -1.65 -0.42 1.44
CA ILE A 240 -2.95 -0.81 2.00
C ILE A 240 -3.83 -1.20 0.82
N GLY A 241 -4.02 -2.51 0.62
CA GLY A 241 -4.92 -3.03 -0.43
C GLY A 241 -6.37 -2.80 -0.07
N LEU A 242 -7.22 -2.62 -1.07
CA LEU A 242 -8.65 -2.37 -0.91
C LEU A 242 -9.45 -3.57 -1.41
N SER A 243 -9.21 -3.97 -2.66
CA SER A 243 -9.92 -5.06 -3.30
C SER A 243 -9.05 -5.75 -4.36
N SER A 244 -9.54 -6.86 -4.92
CA SER A 244 -9.05 -7.38 -6.20
C SER A 244 -10.22 -7.98 -6.95
N SER A 245 -10.10 -8.07 -8.27
CA SER A 245 -11.03 -8.86 -9.08
C SER A 245 -10.96 -10.34 -8.70
N ARG A 246 -12.07 -11.08 -8.86
CA ARG A 246 -12.03 -12.54 -8.91
C ARG A 246 -11.39 -12.95 -10.22
N THR A 247 -10.36 -13.78 -10.18
CA THR A 247 -9.95 -14.53 -11.36
C THR A 247 -11.08 -15.51 -11.68
N THR A 248 -12.04 -15.11 -12.52
CA THR A 248 -12.94 -16.09 -13.12
C THR A 248 -12.09 -16.85 -14.12
N THR A 249 -11.72 -18.09 -13.79
CA THR A 249 -11.33 -19.05 -14.83
C THR A 249 -12.47 -19.07 -15.82
N CYS A 250 -12.24 -18.60 -17.04
CA CYS A 250 -13.23 -18.65 -18.11
C CYS A 250 -13.49 -20.12 -18.45
N GLY A 251 -14.38 -20.76 -17.70
CA GLY A 251 -14.99 -22.02 -18.08
C GLY A 251 -15.94 -21.76 -19.25
N GLY A 252 -15.48 -22.02 -20.46
CA GLY A 252 -16.36 -22.49 -21.53
C GLY A 252 -16.81 -21.52 -22.63
N PHE A 253 -16.26 -20.32 -22.81
CA PHE A 253 -16.59 -19.48 -23.98
C PHE A 253 -15.36 -18.98 -24.75
N LYS A 254 -15.44 -19.12 -26.09
CA LYS A 254 -14.40 -18.88 -27.10
C LYS A 254 -13.72 -17.49 -27.00
N PRO A 255 -12.46 -17.36 -27.47
CA PRO A 255 -11.57 -16.27 -27.12
C PRO A 255 -11.72 -15.07 -28.06
N THR A 256 -12.26 -13.93 -27.61
CA THR A 256 -12.17 -12.67 -28.38
C THR A 256 -11.94 -11.39 -27.57
N LYS A 257 -11.68 -11.43 -26.25
CA LYS A 257 -11.22 -10.23 -25.53
C LYS A 257 -10.09 -10.56 -24.57
N LYS A 258 -9.01 -9.78 -24.65
CA LYS A 258 -7.78 -9.87 -23.84
C LYS A 258 -8.13 -10.04 -22.36
N CYS A 259 -7.94 -11.24 -21.82
CA CYS A 259 -7.80 -11.48 -20.39
C CYS A 259 -6.44 -10.94 -19.94
N SER A 260 -6.37 -9.64 -19.70
CA SER A 260 -5.34 -9.04 -18.87
C SER A 260 -5.80 -9.12 -17.42
N ALA A 261 -5.14 -9.93 -16.62
CA ALA A 261 -5.29 -9.95 -15.17
C ALA A 261 -4.84 -8.59 -14.62
N PHE A 262 -5.76 -7.63 -14.53
CA PHE A 262 -5.55 -6.38 -13.84
C PHE A 262 -5.93 -6.56 -12.37
N SER A 263 -4.93 -6.44 -11.49
CA SER A 263 -5.15 -6.18 -10.07
C SER A 263 -5.65 -4.74 -9.93
N TYR A 264 -6.97 -4.54 -9.90
CA TYR A 264 -7.54 -3.25 -9.54
C TYR A 264 -7.46 -3.05 -8.02
N LEU A 265 -6.80 -1.94 -7.62
CA LEU A 265 -6.72 -1.25 -6.32
C LEU A 265 -6.43 -2.03 -5.01
#